data_AF-A0A836RII3-F1
#
_entry.id   AF-A0A836RII3-F1
#
_cell.length_a   1.000
_cell.length_b   1.000
_cell.length_c   1.000
_cell.angle_alpha   90.00
_cell.angle_beta   90.00
_cell.angle_gamma   90.00
#
_symmetry.space_group_name_H-M   'P 1'
#
loop_
_entity.id
_entity.type
_entity.pdbx_description
1 polymer ?
#
loop_
_entity_poly.entity_id
_entity_poly.type
_entity_poly.pdbx_seq_one_letter_code
_entity_poly.pdbx_strand_id
1 'polypeptide(L)'
;MERHPPNKPSATAVPVYNFSETHYIDAALMTGAYKAALFFLTGAVNNAPFRGYAAGEVLFLGASGSKRGRQDDWEIRFRFAASPNVTGLVVGSITGINKRGWEYLWGRYADAEDTAAKALVKRPVAAYVEQVYPYGDFSGLGIGT
;
A
#
# COMPACT_ATOMS: atom_id res chain seq x y z
N MET A 1 -19.39 -3.97 32.95
CA MET A 1 -19.10 -2.86 32.02
C MET A 1 -18.53 -3.46 30.75
N GLU A 2 -19.41 -3.87 29.85
CA GLU A 2 -19.03 -4.58 28.63
C GLU A 2 -18.64 -3.53 27.58
N ARG A 3 -17.35 -3.47 27.24
CA ARG A 3 -16.85 -2.56 26.20
C ARG A 3 -17.36 -3.08 24.86
N HIS A 4 -18.44 -2.47 24.39
CA HIS A 4 -18.95 -2.63 23.03
C HIS A 4 -17.81 -2.37 22.04
N PRO A 5 -17.48 -3.29 21.13
CA PRO A 5 -16.36 -3.09 20.21
C PRO A 5 -16.66 -1.88 19.31
N PRO A 6 -15.65 -1.04 19.00
CA PRO A 6 -15.85 0.08 18.09
C PRO A 6 -16.29 -0.47 16.73
N ASN A 7 -17.42 0.05 16.25
CA ASN A 7 -17.98 -0.21 14.92
C ASN A 7 -16.84 -0.16 13.90
N LYS A 8 -16.45 -1.32 13.37
CA LYS A 8 -15.44 -1.43 12.31
C LYS A 8 -16.01 -0.62 11.14
N PRO A 9 -15.34 0.45 10.67
CA PRO A 9 -15.79 1.09 9.44
C PRO A 9 -15.81 0.00 8.37
N SER A 10 -16.85 -0.01 7.54
CA SER A 10 -16.89 -0.80 6.31
C SER A 10 -15.74 -0.30 5.45
N ALA A 11 -14.53 -0.82 5.69
CA ALA A 11 -13.39 -0.64 4.85
C ALA A 11 -13.82 -1.23 3.52
N THR A 12 -14.13 -0.37 2.56
CA THR A 12 -14.25 -0.80 1.17
C THR A 12 -12.96 -1.52 0.88
N ALA A 13 -13.02 -2.85 0.75
CA ALA A 13 -11.83 -3.65 0.50
C ALA A 13 -11.30 -3.20 -0.86
N VAL A 14 -10.25 -2.40 -0.86
CA VAL A 14 -9.56 -2.05 -2.09
C VAL A 14 -8.86 -3.33 -2.54
N PRO A 15 -9.16 -3.85 -3.74
CA PRO A 15 -8.61 -5.11 -4.19
C PRO A 15 -7.08 -5.03 -4.23
N VAL A 16 -6.43 -6.09 -3.77
CA VAL A 16 -4.97 -6.21 -3.80
C VAL A 16 -4.59 -7.31 -4.78
N TYR A 17 -3.81 -6.95 -5.80
CA TYR A 17 -3.21 -7.89 -6.73
C TYR A 17 -1.75 -8.14 -6.35
N ASN A 18 -1.40 -9.39 -6.07
CA ASN A 18 -0.01 -9.76 -5.73
C ASN A 18 0.68 -10.34 -6.97
N PHE A 19 1.90 -9.89 -7.24
CA PHE A 19 2.71 -10.40 -8.33
C PHE A 19 4.18 -10.52 -7.96
N SER A 20 4.91 -11.32 -8.73
CA SER A 20 6.36 -11.48 -8.56
C SER A 20 7.06 -11.51 -9.90
N GLU A 21 8.25 -10.93 -9.95
CA GLU A 21 9.11 -10.92 -11.11
C GLU A 21 10.47 -11.55 -10.75
N THR A 22 11.02 -12.36 -11.65
CA THR A 22 12.38 -12.88 -11.50
C THR A 22 13.29 -12.15 -12.48
N HIS A 23 14.40 -11.61 -11.97
CA HIS A 23 15.42 -10.92 -12.76
C HIS A 23 16.80 -11.54 -12.52
N TYR A 24 17.64 -11.46 -13.54
CA TYR A 24 19.04 -11.85 -13.47
C TYR A 24 19.89 -10.60 -13.34
N ILE A 25 20.59 -10.48 -12.21
CA ILE A 25 21.39 -9.30 -11.87
C ILE A 25 22.86 -9.69 -11.92
N ASP A 26 23.63 -8.96 -12.73
CA ASP A 26 25.07 -9.16 -12.86
C ASP A 26 25.75 -9.08 -11.48
N ALA A 27 26.71 -9.98 -11.24
CA ALA A 27 27.44 -10.03 -9.99
C ALA A 27 28.15 -8.70 -9.62
N ALA A 28 28.56 -7.91 -10.62
CA ALA A 28 29.17 -6.59 -10.45
C ALA A 28 28.17 -5.54 -9.96
N LEU A 29 26.87 -5.68 -10.28
CA LEU A 29 25.82 -4.78 -9.79
C LEU A 29 25.37 -5.13 -8.37
N MET A 30 25.62 -6.36 -7.91
CA MET A 30 25.24 -6.86 -6.59
C MET A 30 26.13 -6.34 -5.44
N THR A 31 26.34 -5.02 -5.43
CA THR A 31 27.16 -4.28 -4.47
C THR A 31 26.46 -4.13 -3.10
N GLY A 32 27.20 -3.66 -2.09
CA GLY A 32 26.61 -3.29 -0.80
C GLY A 32 25.54 -2.20 -0.92
N ALA A 33 25.77 -1.22 -1.81
CA ALA A 33 24.81 -0.16 -2.08
C ALA A 33 23.50 -0.68 -2.68
N TYR A 34 23.59 -1.61 -3.63
CA TYR A 34 22.40 -2.22 -4.23
C TYR A 34 21.59 -3.04 -3.20
N LYS A 35 22.27 -3.82 -2.36
CA LYS A 35 21.60 -4.55 -1.25
C LYS A 35 20.93 -3.60 -0.26
N ALA A 36 21.57 -2.47 0.04
CA ALA A 36 21.00 -1.43 0.90
C ALA A 36 19.77 -0.78 0.25
N ALA A 37 19.78 -0.53 -1.07
CA ALA A 37 18.62 -0.02 -1.79
C ALA A 37 17.44 -0.99 -1.69
N LEU A 38 17.65 -2.30 -1.92
CA LEU A 38 16.60 -3.30 -1.73
C LEU A 38 16.08 -3.32 -0.28
N PHE A 39 16.97 -3.20 0.71
CA PHE A 39 16.60 -3.12 2.12
C PHE A 39 15.72 -1.91 2.42
N PHE A 40 16.14 -0.69 2.03
CA PHE A 40 15.41 0.54 2.33
C PHE A 40 14.11 0.68 1.55
N LEU A 41 14.02 0.12 0.34
CA LEU A 41 12.81 0.15 -0.45
C LEU A 41 11.79 -0.93 -0.02
N THR A 42 12.22 -1.97 0.70
CA THR A 42 11.29 -2.99 1.19
C THR A 42 10.28 -2.35 2.14
N GLY A 43 8.99 -2.50 1.85
CA GLY A 43 7.91 -1.83 2.56
C GLY A 43 7.61 -0.41 2.07
N ALA A 44 8.27 0.07 1.02
CA ALA A 44 7.94 1.34 0.39
C ALA A 44 6.95 1.17 -0.77
N VAL A 45 6.22 2.25 -1.06
CA VAL A 45 5.28 2.36 -2.17
C VAL A 45 5.88 3.22 -3.27
N ASN A 46 5.65 2.87 -4.53
CA ASN A 46 6.19 3.60 -5.67
C ASN A 46 5.80 5.09 -5.65
N ASN A 47 6.80 5.99 -5.74
CA ASN A 47 6.57 7.44 -5.81
C ASN A 47 6.34 7.96 -7.25
N ALA A 48 6.56 7.11 -8.25
CA ALA A 48 6.41 7.36 -9.68
C ALA A 48 5.75 6.12 -10.33
N PRO A 49 5.24 6.21 -11.58
CA PRO A 49 4.66 5.05 -12.26
C PRO A 49 5.61 3.85 -12.29
N PHE A 50 5.05 2.66 -12.04
CA PHE A 50 5.80 1.42 -12.01
C PHE A 50 4.93 0.26 -12.52
N ARG A 51 5.41 -0.50 -13.50
CA ARG A 51 4.75 -1.63 -14.16
C ARG A 51 3.34 -1.31 -14.67
N GLY A 52 3.16 -0.10 -15.19
CA GLY A 52 1.88 0.40 -15.70
C GLY A 52 0.92 0.91 -14.63
N TYR A 53 1.29 0.84 -13.35
CA TYR A 53 0.52 1.40 -12.24
C TYR A 53 0.95 2.83 -11.92
N ALA A 54 0.03 3.65 -11.43
CA ALA A 54 0.30 5.02 -11.02
C ALA A 54 1.13 5.10 -9.73
N ALA A 55 1.70 6.26 -9.45
CA ALA A 55 2.34 6.53 -8.16
C ALA A 55 1.37 6.27 -7.00
N GLY A 56 1.83 5.56 -5.96
CA GLY A 56 1.02 5.21 -4.79
C GLY A 56 0.30 3.86 -4.85
N GLU A 57 0.44 3.12 -5.95
CA GLU A 57 -0.33 1.89 -6.18
C GLU A 57 0.46 0.60 -5.91
N VAL A 58 1.79 0.61 -5.96
CA VAL A 58 2.63 -0.59 -5.86
C VAL A 58 3.48 -0.58 -4.60
N LEU A 59 3.25 -1.53 -3.71
CA LEU A 59 4.07 -1.82 -2.53
C LEU A 59 5.14 -2.85 -2.88
N PHE A 60 6.40 -2.56 -2.58
CA PHE A 60 7.48 -3.53 -2.68
C PHE A 60 7.55 -4.38 -1.42
N LEU A 61 7.23 -5.67 -1.56
CA LEU A 61 7.21 -6.64 -0.45
C LEU A 61 8.60 -7.23 -0.15
N GLY A 62 9.59 -6.92 -0.98
CA GLY A 62 10.97 -7.36 -0.83
C GLY A 62 11.46 -8.25 -1.95
N ALA A 63 12.75 -8.53 -1.92
CA ALA A 63 13.45 -9.37 -2.88
C ALA A 63 14.18 -10.52 -2.18
N SER A 64 14.25 -11.67 -2.84
CA SER A 64 14.96 -12.84 -2.34
C SER A 64 15.57 -13.61 -3.50
N GLY A 65 16.79 -14.13 -3.34
CA GLY A 65 17.44 -14.88 -4.40
C GLY A 65 18.82 -15.37 -4.01
N SER A 66 19.48 -16.03 -4.96
CA SER A 66 20.80 -16.60 -4.78
C SER A 66 21.63 -16.51 -6.06
N LYS A 67 22.95 -16.65 -5.89
CA LYS A 67 23.88 -16.75 -7.02
C LYS A 67 23.89 -18.19 -7.53
N ARG A 68 23.78 -18.39 -8.85
CA ARG A 68 23.70 -19.74 -9.46
C ARG A 68 25.06 -20.44 -9.64
N GLY A 69 26.16 -19.69 -9.55
CA GLY A 69 27.53 -20.20 -9.63
C GLY A 69 28.57 -19.11 -9.35
N ARG A 70 29.87 -19.44 -9.38
CA ARG A 70 30.93 -18.50 -8.92
C ARG A 70 31.07 -17.27 -9.81
N GLN A 71 30.89 -17.40 -11.12
CA GLN A 71 30.94 -16.31 -12.10
C GLN A 71 29.56 -15.83 -12.59
N ASP A 72 28.47 -16.45 -12.14
CA ASP A 72 27.14 -16.24 -12.74
C ASP A 72 26.37 -15.06 -12.13
N ASP A 73 25.31 -14.67 -12.83
CA ASP A 73 24.32 -13.72 -12.34
C ASP A 73 23.59 -14.25 -11.10
N TRP A 74 23.07 -13.30 -10.33
CA TRP A 74 22.13 -13.56 -9.27
C TRP A 74 20.72 -13.69 -9.84
N GLU A 75 20.06 -14.79 -9.52
CA GLU A 75 18.63 -14.95 -9.78
C GLU A 75 17.86 -14.37 -8.59
N ILE A 76 17.24 -13.21 -8.77
CA ILE A 76 16.50 -12.50 -7.72
C ILE A 76 15.02 -12.46 -8.06
N ARG A 77 14.19 -12.95 -7.13
CA ARG A 77 12.74 -12.80 -7.18
C ARG A 77 12.29 -11.60 -6.35
N PHE A 78 11.62 -10.67 -7.01
CA PHE A 78 10.98 -9.50 -6.43
C PHE A 78 9.49 -9.79 -6.20
N ARG A 79 8.94 -9.30 -5.09
CA ARG A 79 7.53 -9.45 -4.75
C ARG A 79 6.88 -8.09 -4.59
N PHE A 80 5.70 -7.94 -5.16
CA PHE A 80 4.94 -6.70 -5.13
C PHE A 80 3.47 -6.98 -4.83
N ALA A 81 2.81 -5.95 -4.32
CA ALA A 81 1.37 -5.89 -4.26
C ALA A 81 0.89 -4.57 -4.89
N ALA A 82 -0.09 -4.63 -5.77
CA ALA A 82 -0.74 -3.48 -6.38
C ALA A 82 -2.14 -3.27 -5.80
N SER A 83 -2.48 -2.02 -5.51
CA SER A 83 -3.77 -1.58 -5.00
C SER A 83 -4.11 -0.23 -5.67
N PRO A 84 -5.26 -0.08 -6.34
CA PRO A 84 -5.57 1.14 -7.07
C PRO A 84 -5.74 2.35 -6.14
N ASN A 85 -5.33 3.53 -6.63
CA ASN A 85 -5.72 4.80 -6.04
C ASN A 85 -7.23 4.99 -6.23
N VAL A 86 -7.91 5.53 -5.22
CA VAL A 86 -9.36 5.75 -5.25
C VAL A 86 -9.66 7.22 -4.96
N THR A 87 -10.51 7.81 -5.79
CA THR A 87 -10.98 9.19 -5.66
C THR A 87 -12.50 9.22 -5.49
N GLY A 88 -13.01 10.25 -4.83
CA GLY A 88 -14.46 10.44 -4.70
C GLY A 88 -15.16 9.43 -3.80
N LEU A 89 -14.43 8.81 -2.86
CA LEU A 89 -15.04 7.94 -1.84
C LEU A 89 -16.03 8.73 -0.98
N VAL A 90 -17.05 8.01 -0.51
CA VAL A 90 -18.12 8.53 0.32
C VAL A 90 -18.25 7.70 1.59
N VAL A 91 -18.27 8.37 2.75
CA VAL A 91 -18.52 7.77 4.06
C VAL A 91 -19.65 8.53 4.74
N GLY A 92 -20.86 7.98 4.68
CA GLY A 92 -22.08 8.68 5.10
C GLY A 92 -22.27 9.96 4.29
N SER A 93 -22.31 11.12 4.95
CA SER A 93 -22.42 12.42 4.30
C SER A 93 -21.08 13.04 3.89
N ILE A 94 -19.95 12.40 4.25
CA ILE A 94 -18.61 12.89 3.89
C ILE A 94 -18.30 12.39 2.49
N THR A 95 -18.14 13.31 1.54
CA THR A 95 -17.91 13.02 0.12
C THR A 95 -16.54 13.53 -0.33
N GLY A 96 -16.09 13.11 -1.52
CA GLY A 96 -14.86 13.62 -2.12
C GLY A 96 -13.57 13.12 -1.47
N ILE A 97 -13.62 12.01 -0.73
CA ILE A 97 -12.44 11.44 -0.06
C ILE A 97 -11.53 10.81 -1.13
N ASN A 98 -10.28 11.24 -1.17
CA ASN A 98 -9.25 10.69 -2.03
C ASN A 98 -8.24 9.92 -1.18
N LYS A 99 -7.83 8.74 -1.65
CA LYS A 99 -6.93 7.83 -0.92
C LYS A 99 -6.09 7.04 -1.92
N ARG A 100 -4.78 6.98 -1.71
CA ARG A 100 -3.89 6.12 -2.50
C ARG A 100 -4.03 4.65 -2.12
N GLY A 101 -3.57 3.75 -2.98
CA GLY A 101 -3.72 2.30 -2.83
C GLY A 101 -3.38 1.76 -1.44
N TRP A 102 -2.30 2.30 -0.86
CA TRP A 102 -1.69 1.82 0.39
C TRP A 102 -1.81 2.77 1.58
N GLU A 103 -2.61 3.82 1.47
CA GLU A 103 -2.96 4.66 2.63
C GLU A 103 -4.00 3.95 3.52
N TYR A 104 -4.22 4.45 4.73
CA TYR A 104 -5.23 3.94 5.65
C TYR A 104 -6.33 4.98 5.85
N LEU A 105 -7.58 4.60 5.57
CA LEU A 105 -8.76 5.45 5.77
C LEU A 105 -9.51 5.00 7.01
N TRP A 106 -9.76 5.93 7.93
CA TRP A 106 -10.59 5.68 9.11
C TRP A 106 -11.55 6.84 9.40
N GLY A 107 -12.71 6.52 9.97
CA GLY A 107 -13.75 7.49 10.28
C GLY A 107 -13.91 7.71 11.78
N ARG A 108 -14.22 8.95 12.18
CA ARG A 108 -14.73 9.26 13.52
C ARG A 108 -16.25 9.35 13.45
N TYR A 109 -16.93 8.75 14.42
CA TYR A 109 -18.40 8.72 14.51
C TYR A 109 -18.88 9.37 15.79
N ALA A 110 -20.02 10.05 15.72
CA ALA A 110 -20.72 10.63 16.86
C ALA A 110 -22.16 10.10 16.91
N ASP A 111 -22.78 10.17 18.10
CA ASP A 111 -24.19 9.89 18.25
C ASP A 111 -25.02 10.99 17.57
N ALA A 112 -26.04 10.57 16.84
CA ALA A 112 -27.03 11.44 16.24
C ALA A 112 -28.41 10.81 16.43
N GLU A 113 -29.41 11.65 16.68
CA GLU A 113 -30.79 11.19 16.78
C GLU A 113 -31.33 10.83 15.39
N ASP A 114 -31.89 9.62 15.28
CA ASP A 114 -32.77 9.23 14.19
C ASP A 114 -34.22 9.41 14.67
N THR A 115 -34.83 10.53 14.26
CA THR A 115 -36.18 10.92 14.67
C THR A 115 -37.27 10.00 14.11
N ALA A 116 -36.99 9.26 13.04
CA ALA A 116 -37.92 8.32 12.43
C ALA A 116 -37.87 6.97 13.17
N ALA A 117 -36.66 6.48 13.47
CA ALA A 117 -36.46 5.25 14.21
C ALA A 117 -36.59 5.42 15.74
N LYS A 118 -36.67 6.66 16.23
CA LYS A 118 -36.70 7.02 17.67
C LYS A 118 -35.51 6.41 18.43
N ALA A 119 -34.32 6.49 17.84
CA ALA A 119 -33.11 5.89 18.38
C ALA A 119 -31.87 6.77 18.15
N LEU A 120 -30.83 6.56 18.95
CA LEU A 120 -29.50 7.12 18.69
C LEU A 120 -28.74 6.20 17.72
N VAL A 121 -28.23 6.78 16.65
CA VAL A 121 -27.39 6.10 15.66
C VAL A 121 -26.02 6.73 15.57
N LYS A 122 -24.99 5.96 15.25
CA LYS A 122 -23.65 6.49 14.98
C LYS A 122 -23.59 7.05 13.56
N ARG A 123 -23.31 8.33 13.41
CA ARG A 123 -23.07 8.98 12.11
C ARG A 123 -21.60 9.40 11.97
N PRO A 124 -20.99 9.22 10.79
CA PRO A 124 -19.62 9.69 10.55
C PRO A 124 -19.59 11.22 10.60
N VAL A 125 -18.61 11.76 11.30
CA VAL A 125 -18.39 13.22 11.45
C VAL A 125 -17.06 13.69 10.88
N ALA A 126 -16.10 12.77 10.73
CA ALA A 126 -14.82 13.03 10.06
C ALA A 126 -14.28 11.74 9.43
N ALA A 127 -13.47 11.90 8.39
CA ALA A 127 -12.72 10.83 7.74
C ALA A 127 -11.26 11.28 7.61
N TYR A 128 -10.33 10.40 7.95
CA TYR A 128 -8.90 10.66 7.98
C TYR A 128 -8.18 9.66 7.08
N VAL A 129 -7.26 10.16 6.26
CA VAL A 129 -6.42 9.37 5.37
C VAL A 129 -4.98 9.51 5.84
N GLU A 130 -4.37 8.40 6.19
CA GLU A 130 -3.03 8.35 6.75
C GLU A 130 -2.09 7.56 5.84
N GLN A 131 -0.90 8.10 5.61
CA GLN A 131 0.17 7.34 4.96
C GLN A 131 0.77 6.35 5.95
N VAL A 132 0.59 5.05 5.70
CA VAL A 132 1.12 3.98 6.56
C VAL A 132 2.36 3.29 6.01
N TYR A 133 2.68 3.51 4.73
CA TYR A 133 3.91 3.07 4.08
C TYR A 133 4.65 4.27 3.47
N PRO A 134 5.97 4.38 3.62
CA PRO A 134 6.73 5.46 3.00
C PRO A 134 6.70 5.36 1.48
N TYR A 135 6.86 6.49 0.79
CA TYR A 135 7.08 6.49 -0.65
C TYR A 135 8.56 6.26 -0.96
N GLY A 136 8.86 5.48 -2.01
CA GLY A 136 10.20 5.18 -2.46
C GLY A 136 10.34 5.27 -3.97
N ASP A 137 11.54 5.64 -4.43
CA ASP A 137 11.90 5.64 -5.84
C ASP A 137 12.29 4.23 -6.29
N PHE A 138 11.41 3.61 -7.07
CA PHE A 138 11.59 2.23 -7.52
C PHE A 138 12.60 2.09 -8.66
N SER A 139 13.13 3.18 -9.21
CA SER A 139 14.33 3.10 -10.08
C SER A 139 15.52 2.49 -9.33
N GLY A 140 15.57 2.66 -8.00
CA GLY A 140 16.57 2.04 -7.12
C GLY A 140 16.49 0.51 -7.03
N LEU A 141 15.42 -0.11 -7.53
CA LEU A 141 15.32 -1.58 -7.64
C LEU A 141 16.17 -2.14 -8.79
N GLY A 142 16.59 -1.31 -9.75
CA GLY A 142 17.47 -1.73 -10.85
C GLY A 142 16.86 -2.68 -11.87
N ILE A 143 15.52 -2.79 -11.93
CA ILE A 143 14.77 -3.70 -12.83
C ILE A 143 13.91 -2.98 -13.87
N GLY A 144 14.16 -1.67 -14.06
CA GLY A 144 13.32 -0.77 -14.83
C GLY A 144 12.02 -0.40 -14.12
N THR A 145 11.26 0.52 -14.73
CA THR A 145 9.93 0.94 -14.27
C THR A 145 8.81 0.23 -15.01
#